data_AF-A0A952EV19-F1
#
_entry.id   AF-A0A952EV19-F1
#
_cell.length_a   1.000
_cell.length_b   1.000
_cell.length_c   1.000
_cell.angle_alpha   90.00
_cell.angle_beta   90.00
_cell.angle_gamma   90.00
#
_symmetry.space_group_name_H-M   'P 1'
#
loop_
_entity.id
_entity.type
_entity.pdbx_description
1 polymer ?
#
loop_
_entity_poly.entity_id
_entity_poly.type
_entity_poly.pdbx_seq_one_letter_code
_entity_poly.pdbx_strand_id
1 'polypeptide(L)'
;MTSHYLPYATTPSRLLAQLISDVVVIAWTTVWVLVGMAVHAAVSTIAEVGRQVETGANGVADNLDSAGDRTDNFPLIGGALSKSLRAASEAALDIAGAGHSLDTTASWLAWVLALAVAAPLILFVALPWLFLRIRFFRRKWTALTLAATPAGEQL
;
A
#
# COMPACT_ATOMS: atom_id res chain seq x y z
N MET A 1 -19.67 5.62 -50.90
CA MET A 1 -19.16 4.69 -49.86
C MET A 1 -18.51 5.50 -48.75
N THR A 2 -19.33 6.03 -47.84
CA THR A 2 -18.87 6.87 -46.72
C THR A 2 -18.75 5.99 -45.49
N SER A 3 -17.50 5.72 -45.12
CA SER A 3 -17.11 5.01 -43.91
C SER A 3 -17.70 5.71 -42.67
N HIS A 4 -18.77 5.14 -42.11
CA HIS A 4 -19.38 5.58 -40.85
C HIS A 4 -18.74 4.84 -39.68
N TYR A 5 -17.44 5.02 -39.51
CA TYR A 5 -16.80 4.84 -38.22
C TYR A 5 -16.56 6.23 -37.64
N LEU A 6 -17.61 6.81 -37.06
CA LEU A 6 -17.51 7.98 -36.19
C LEU A 6 -17.60 7.50 -34.74
N PRO A 7 -16.47 7.15 -34.10
CA PRO A 7 -16.40 6.92 -32.66
C PRO A 7 -16.50 8.23 -31.86
N TYR A 8 -17.22 9.26 -32.34
CA TYR A 8 -17.24 10.57 -31.68
C TYR A 8 -18.59 11.28 -31.74
N ALA A 9 -18.99 11.83 -30.59
CA ALA A 9 -20.19 12.63 -30.42
C ALA A 9 -20.02 14.02 -31.04
N THR A 10 -21.02 14.46 -31.79
CA THR A 10 -21.08 15.65 -32.65
C THR A 10 -21.22 16.99 -31.90
N THR A 11 -20.74 17.12 -30.65
CA THR A 11 -20.74 18.41 -29.92
C THR A 11 -19.36 18.70 -29.30
N PRO A 12 -18.65 19.75 -29.76
CA PRO A 12 -17.27 20.05 -29.33
C PRO A 12 -17.15 20.32 -27.82
N SER A 13 -18.21 20.82 -27.18
CA SER A 13 -18.27 21.04 -25.74
C SER A 13 -18.23 19.74 -24.91
N ARG A 14 -18.85 18.65 -25.40
CA ARG A 14 -18.81 17.34 -24.72
C ARG A 14 -17.46 16.65 -24.89
N LEU A 15 -16.80 16.89 -26.03
CA LEU A 15 -15.48 16.36 -26.35
C LEU A 15 -14.41 16.95 -25.42
N LEU A 16 -14.43 18.28 -25.23
CA LEU A 16 -13.57 18.98 -24.27
C LEU A 16 -13.84 18.55 -22.82
N ALA A 17 -15.11 18.45 -22.42
CA ALA A 17 -15.47 17.98 -21.07
C ALA A 17 -14.96 16.55 -20.81
N GLN A 18 -14.95 15.69 -21.83
CA GLN A 18 -14.49 14.31 -21.70
C GLN A 18 -12.97 14.19 -21.65
N LEU A 19 -12.24 15.00 -22.43
CA LEU A 19 -10.77 15.07 -22.36
C LEU A 19 -10.34 15.62 -20.99
N ILE A 20 -10.97 16.71 -20.52
CA ILE A 20 -10.70 17.28 -19.20
C ILE A 20 -11.04 16.26 -18.11
N SER A 21 -12.16 15.53 -18.23
CA SER A 21 -12.52 14.49 -17.28
C SER A 21 -11.48 13.37 -17.23
N ASP A 22 -10.99 12.88 -18.36
CA ASP A 22 -9.98 11.82 -18.37
C ASP A 22 -8.63 12.33 -17.80
N VAL A 23 -8.23 13.57 -18.09
CA VAL A 23 -7.03 14.20 -17.49
C VAL A 23 -7.18 14.36 -15.98
N VAL A 24 -8.33 14.83 -15.50
CA VAL A 24 -8.60 14.98 -14.06
C VAL A 24 -8.57 13.63 -13.35
N VAL A 25 -9.15 12.59 -13.95
CA VAL A 25 -9.11 11.23 -13.37
C VAL A 25 -7.67 10.73 -13.31
N ILE A 26 -6.89 10.86 -14.40
CA ILE A 26 -5.49 10.43 -14.42
C ILE A 26 -4.68 11.19 -13.36
N ALA A 27 -4.76 12.52 -13.34
CA ALA A 27 -4.04 13.34 -12.38
C ALA A 27 -4.42 12.99 -10.93
N TRP A 28 -5.71 12.79 -10.67
CA TRP A 28 -6.21 12.39 -9.36
C TRP A 28 -5.67 11.01 -8.94
N THR A 29 -5.75 10.02 -9.82
CA THR A 29 -5.21 8.68 -9.57
C THR A 29 -3.70 8.75 -9.32
N THR A 30 -2.95 9.51 -10.12
CA THR A 30 -1.50 9.68 -9.93
C THR A 30 -1.18 10.29 -8.57
N VAL A 31 -1.89 11.36 -8.16
CA VAL A 31 -1.70 11.98 -6.83
C VAL A 31 -1.90 10.97 -5.71
N TRP A 32 -2.97 10.17 -5.76
CA TRP A 32 -3.24 9.18 -4.70
C TRP A 32 -2.26 8.00 -4.70
N VAL A 33 -1.77 7.59 -5.87
CA VAL A 33 -0.68 6.60 -5.96
C VAL A 33 0.59 7.14 -5.32
N LEU A 34 0.96 8.40 -5.59
CA LEU A 34 2.12 9.05 -4.95
C LEU A 34 1.97 9.13 -3.43
N VAL A 35 0.77 9.47 -2.94
CA VAL A 35 0.47 9.48 -1.49
C VAL A 35 0.61 8.08 -0.89
N GLY A 36 0.07 7.05 -1.55
CA GLY A 36 0.21 5.65 -1.09
C GLY A 36 1.67 5.20 -1.02
N MET A 37 2.48 5.55 -2.02
CA MET A 37 3.92 5.27 -2.01
C MET A 37 4.64 6.03 -0.89
N ALA A 38 4.28 7.29 -0.63
CA ALA A 38 4.87 8.08 0.45
C ALA A 38 4.55 7.50 1.83
N VAL A 39 3.31 7.06 2.05
CA VAL A 39 2.90 6.37 3.28
C VAL A 39 3.67 5.06 3.44
N HIS A 40 3.76 4.25 2.38
CA HIS A 40 4.51 3.00 2.42
C HIS A 40 6.00 3.23 2.74
N ALA A 41 6.63 4.24 2.13
CA ALA A 41 8.01 4.62 2.40
C ALA A 41 8.23 5.11 3.84
N ALA A 42 7.29 5.90 4.37
CA ALA A 42 7.36 6.36 5.76
C ALA A 42 7.29 5.18 6.74
N VAL A 43 6.40 4.20 6.50
CA VAL A 43 6.30 3.04 7.38
C VAL A 43 7.47 2.08 7.21
N SER A 44 8.00 1.89 6.00
CA SER A 44 9.18 1.04 5.79
C SER A 44 10.43 1.58 6.49
N THR A 45 10.56 2.91 6.62
CA THR A 45 11.63 3.50 7.44
C THR A 45 11.49 3.16 8.93
N ILE A 46 10.26 3.02 9.46
CA ILE A 46 10.03 2.59 10.85
C ILE A 46 10.38 1.10 11.01
N ALA A 47 10.03 0.27 10.03
CA ALA A 47 10.38 -1.15 10.02
C ALA A 47 11.92 -1.38 10.01
N GLU A 48 12.65 -0.60 9.22
CA GLU A 48 14.13 -0.60 9.22
C GLU A 48 14.71 -0.27 10.60
N VAL A 49 14.14 0.71 11.31
CA VAL A 49 14.55 1.03 12.70
C VAL A 49 14.30 -0.17 13.62
N GLY A 50 13.17 -0.86 13.49
CA GLY A 50 12.86 -2.09 14.23
C GLY A 50 13.91 -3.18 14.04
N ARG A 51 14.31 -3.45 12.78
CA ARG A 51 15.38 -4.42 12.45
C ARG A 51 16.74 -4.02 13.01
N GLN A 52 17.09 -2.75 13.02
CA GLN A 52 18.34 -2.27 13.63
C GLN A 52 18.33 -2.47 15.15
N VAL A 53 17.20 -2.21 15.81
CA VAL A 53 17.04 -2.47 17.25
C VAL A 53 17.14 -3.96 17.56
N GLU A 54 16.46 -4.82 16.80
CA GLU A 54 16.57 -6.27 16.93
C GLU A 54 18.01 -6.76 16.81
N THR A 55 18.72 -6.32 15.77
CA THR A 55 20.11 -6.72 15.51
C THR A 55 21.05 -6.24 16.62
N GLY A 56 20.90 -4.98 17.04
CA GLY A 56 21.71 -4.40 18.11
C GLY A 56 21.48 -5.07 19.45
N ALA A 57 20.22 -5.35 19.79
CA ALA A 57 19.84 -5.99 21.05
C ALA A 57 20.29 -7.45 21.11
N ASN A 58 20.17 -8.21 20.01
CA ASN A 58 20.75 -9.56 19.92
C ASN A 58 22.28 -9.55 20.11
N GLY A 59 22.97 -8.60 19.47
CA GLY A 59 24.42 -8.47 19.65
C GLY A 59 24.83 -8.13 21.09
N VAL A 60 24.03 -7.31 21.80
CA VAL A 60 24.24 -7.02 23.22
C VAL A 60 23.97 -8.25 24.08
N ALA A 61 22.88 -8.99 23.81
CA ALA A 61 22.54 -10.22 24.50
C ALA A 61 23.65 -11.27 24.40
N ASP A 62 24.18 -11.52 23.20
CA ASP A 62 25.26 -12.49 22.96
C ASP A 62 26.55 -12.12 23.72
N ASN A 63 26.90 -10.83 23.72
CA ASN A 63 28.08 -10.35 24.44
C ASN A 63 27.92 -10.49 25.96
N LEU A 64 26.72 -10.21 26.49
CA LEU A 64 26.41 -10.34 27.92
C LEU A 64 26.36 -11.80 28.37
N ASP A 65 25.81 -12.71 27.55
CA ASP A 65 25.79 -14.14 27.85
C ASP A 65 27.22 -14.71 27.85
N SER A 66 28.00 -14.38 26.82
CA SER A 66 29.43 -14.74 26.73
C SER A 66 30.25 -14.17 27.88
N ALA A 67 29.93 -12.96 28.35
CA ALA A 67 30.56 -12.39 29.54
C ALA A 67 30.15 -13.17 30.80
N GLY A 68 28.88 -13.55 30.93
CA GLY A 68 28.39 -14.39 32.02
C GLY A 68 29.19 -15.69 32.14
N ASP A 69 29.36 -16.39 31.02
CA ASP A 69 30.12 -17.66 30.94
C ASP A 69 31.59 -17.50 31.37
N ARG A 70 32.24 -16.41 30.95
CA ARG A 70 33.62 -16.13 31.35
C ARG A 70 33.73 -15.81 32.83
N THR A 71 32.74 -15.10 33.38
CA THR A 71 32.77 -14.61 34.75
C THR A 71 32.44 -15.68 35.78
N ASP A 72 31.76 -16.76 35.37
CA ASP A 72 31.43 -17.90 36.22
C ASP A 72 32.67 -18.55 36.87
N ASN A 73 33.83 -18.42 36.23
CA ASN A 73 35.10 -18.97 36.70
C ASN A 73 35.77 -18.17 37.84
N PHE A 74 35.20 -17.03 38.27
CA PHE A 74 35.78 -16.24 39.36
C PHE A 74 35.44 -16.83 40.74
N PRO A 75 36.44 -17.13 41.59
CA PRO A 75 36.19 -17.63 42.94
C PRO A 75 35.44 -16.57 43.77
N LEU A 76 34.49 -17.04 44.59
CA LEU A 76 33.64 -16.26 45.52
C LEU A 76 32.52 -15.39 44.91
N ILE A 77 32.72 -14.80 43.73
CA ILE A 77 31.76 -13.86 43.11
C ILE A 77 31.26 -14.24 41.72
N GLY A 78 31.83 -15.28 41.09
CA GLY A 78 31.54 -15.65 39.70
C GLY A 78 30.07 -15.96 39.43
N GLY A 79 29.42 -16.77 40.28
CA GLY A 79 28.02 -17.11 40.10
C GLY A 79 27.05 -15.93 40.24
N ALA A 80 27.36 -14.95 41.10
CA ALA A 80 26.52 -13.75 41.25
C ALA A 80 26.64 -12.80 40.04
N LEU A 81 27.86 -12.64 39.52
CA LEU A 81 28.13 -11.84 38.31
C LEU A 81 27.61 -12.51 37.05
N SER A 82 27.80 -13.83 36.92
CA SER A 82 27.25 -14.63 35.81
C SER A 82 25.73 -14.49 35.75
N LYS A 83 25.05 -14.59 36.91
CA LYS A 83 23.59 -14.45 36.99
C LYS A 83 23.10 -13.05 36.59
N SER A 84 23.78 -11.97 37.01
CA SER A 84 23.36 -10.62 36.63
C SER A 84 23.61 -10.33 35.15
N LEU A 85 24.71 -10.83 34.58
CA LEU A 85 25.01 -10.72 33.15
C LEU A 85 24.02 -11.51 32.29
N ARG A 86 23.66 -12.73 32.70
CA ARG A 86 22.62 -13.53 32.04
C ARG A 86 21.24 -12.88 32.12
N ALA A 87 20.86 -12.31 33.26
CA ALA A 87 19.62 -11.56 33.39
C ALA A 87 19.60 -10.30 32.48
N ALA A 88 20.74 -9.62 32.32
CA ALA A 88 20.87 -8.50 31.39
C ALA A 88 20.80 -8.96 29.92
N SER A 89 21.37 -10.12 29.59
CA SER A 89 21.24 -10.75 28.27
C SER A 89 19.78 -11.08 27.94
N GLU A 90 19.06 -11.68 28.89
CA GLU A 90 17.63 -12.03 28.73
C GLU A 90 16.76 -10.79 28.53
N ALA A 91 17.03 -9.70 29.26
CA ALA A 91 16.37 -8.41 29.04
C ALA A 91 16.69 -7.81 27.65
N ALA A 92 17.91 -7.99 27.15
CA ALA A 92 18.28 -7.57 25.80
C ALA A 92 17.58 -8.41 24.73
N LEU A 93 17.39 -9.73 24.95
CA LEU A 93 16.59 -10.59 24.05
C LEU A 93 15.12 -10.18 24.02
N ASP A 94 14.53 -9.77 25.14
CA ASP A 94 13.15 -9.28 25.19
C ASP A 94 12.99 -7.99 24.35
N ILE A 95 13.97 -7.08 24.42
CA ILE A 95 14.05 -5.89 23.55
C ILE A 95 14.20 -6.29 22.07
N ALA A 96 15.00 -7.31 21.77
CA ALA A 96 15.15 -7.80 20.40
C ALA A 96 13.83 -8.36 19.84
N GLY A 97 13.09 -9.13 20.65
CA GLY A 97 11.76 -9.64 20.32
C GLY A 97 10.72 -8.53 20.12
N ALA A 98 10.79 -7.46 20.91
CA ALA A 98 9.98 -6.27 20.71
C ALA A 98 10.30 -5.56 19.39
N GLY A 99 11.58 -5.47 19.01
CA GLY A 99 12.00 -4.93 17.70
C GLY A 99 11.46 -5.73 16.52
N HIS A 100 11.51 -7.07 16.62
CA HIS A 100 11.00 -7.99 15.60
C HIS A 100 9.47 -7.90 15.42
N SER A 101 8.73 -7.84 16.52
CA SER A 101 7.26 -7.71 16.49
C SER A 101 6.80 -6.34 15.96
N LEU A 102 7.59 -5.28 16.17
CA LEU A 102 7.36 -3.97 15.56
C LEU A 102 7.56 -3.97 14.04
N ASP A 103 8.61 -4.62 13.53
CA ASP A 103 8.88 -4.72 12.08
C ASP A 103 7.74 -5.42 11.33
N THR A 104 7.30 -6.56 11.84
CA THR A 104 6.23 -7.37 11.25
C THR A 104 4.87 -6.65 11.32
N THR A 105 4.54 -6.02 12.46
CA THR A 105 3.28 -5.28 12.63
C THR A 105 3.25 -4.01 11.78
N ALA A 106 4.33 -3.23 11.78
CA ALA A 106 4.44 -2.00 10.99
C ALA A 106 4.32 -2.30 9.50
N SER A 107 4.98 -3.34 9.00
CA SER A 107 4.91 -3.75 7.60
C SER A 107 3.48 -4.10 7.16
N TRP A 108 2.72 -4.80 7.99
CA TRP A 108 1.31 -5.11 7.68
C TRP A 108 0.42 -3.86 7.74
N LEU A 109 0.59 -3.03 8.78
CA LEU A 109 -0.16 -1.77 8.93
C LEU A 109 0.11 -0.81 7.76
N ALA A 110 1.33 -0.79 7.23
CA ALA A 110 1.71 0.01 6.06
C ALA A 110 0.80 -0.27 4.87
N TRP A 111 0.62 -1.56 4.56
CA TRP A 111 -0.22 -2.00 3.45
C TRP A 111 -1.69 -1.69 3.69
N VAL A 112 -2.19 -1.95 4.91
CA VAL A 112 -3.60 -1.69 5.26
C VAL A 112 -3.91 -0.19 5.18
N LEU A 113 -3.03 0.67 5.71
CA LEU A 113 -3.20 2.12 5.66
C LEU A 113 -3.08 2.66 4.23
N ALA A 114 -2.10 2.18 3.45
CA ALA A 114 -1.97 2.57 2.06
C ALA A 114 -3.23 2.21 1.25
N LEU A 115 -3.78 1.00 1.46
CA LEU A 115 -5.01 0.56 0.80
C LEU A 115 -6.24 1.33 1.31
N ALA A 116 -6.35 1.57 2.62
CA ALA A 116 -7.47 2.29 3.23
C ALA A 116 -7.51 3.77 2.80
N VAL A 117 -6.36 4.38 2.55
CA VAL A 117 -6.28 5.76 2.04
C VAL A 117 -6.54 5.78 0.53
N ALA A 118 -5.94 4.87 -0.25
CA ALA A 118 -6.08 4.90 -1.71
C ALA A 118 -7.45 4.41 -2.21
N ALA A 119 -8.00 3.34 -1.64
CA ALA A 119 -9.17 2.66 -2.19
C ALA A 119 -10.46 3.51 -2.17
N PRO A 120 -10.84 4.21 -1.09
CA PRO A 120 -12.07 5.00 -1.06
C PRO A 120 -12.04 6.18 -2.05
N LEU A 121 -10.88 6.82 -2.20
CA LEU A 121 -10.69 7.97 -3.07
C LEU A 121 -10.64 7.59 -4.55
N ILE A 122 -10.04 6.43 -4.85
CA ILE A 122 -10.11 5.83 -6.19
C ILE A 122 -11.55 5.40 -6.49
N LEU A 123 -12.23 4.69 -5.59
CA LEU A 123 -13.62 4.26 -5.78
C LEU A 123 -14.56 5.46 -5.96
N PHE A 124 -14.38 6.54 -5.18
CA PHE A 124 -15.24 7.70 -5.23
C PHE A 124 -15.23 8.39 -6.60
N VAL A 125 -14.09 8.39 -7.30
CA VAL A 125 -13.97 8.99 -8.63
C VAL A 125 -14.24 7.97 -9.74
N ALA A 126 -13.79 6.72 -9.56
CA ALA A 126 -13.97 5.66 -10.53
C ALA A 126 -15.43 5.21 -10.65
N LEU A 127 -16.20 5.12 -9.55
CA LEU A 127 -17.58 4.64 -9.57
C LEU A 127 -18.52 5.55 -10.38
N PRO A 128 -18.55 6.89 -10.18
CA PRO A 128 -19.38 7.78 -10.99
C PRO A 128 -18.99 7.78 -12.45
N TRP A 129 -17.68 7.77 -12.75
CA TRP A 129 -17.16 7.73 -14.12
C TRP A 129 -17.51 6.41 -14.81
N LEU A 130 -17.32 5.27 -14.15
CA LEU A 130 -17.66 3.95 -14.66
C LEU A 130 -19.17 3.82 -14.84
N PHE A 131 -19.97 4.31 -13.90
CA PHE A 131 -21.43 4.30 -13.99
C PHE A 131 -21.94 5.14 -15.17
N LEU A 132 -21.41 6.35 -15.35
CA LEU A 132 -21.73 7.20 -16.50
C LEU A 132 -21.32 6.52 -17.80
N ARG A 133 -20.09 5.98 -17.87
CA ARG A 133 -19.54 5.37 -19.10
C ARG A 133 -20.26 4.07 -19.47
N ILE A 134 -20.63 3.23 -18.50
CA ILE A 134 -21.50 2.06 -18.68
C ILE A 134 -22.89 2.48 -19.13
N ARG A 135 -23.47 3.55 -18.56
CA ARG A 135 -24.80 4.04 -18.98
C ARG A 135 -24.78 4.61 -20.40
N PHE A 136 -23.71 5.28 -20.80
CA PHE A 136 -23.49 5.72 -22.18
C PHE A 136 -23.31 4.53 -23.13
N PHE A 137 -22.56 3.51 -22.72
CA PHE A 137 -22.41 2.28 -23.49
C PHE A 137 -23.77 1.58 -23.67
N ARG A 138 -24.52 1.36 -22.59
CA ARG A 138 -25.86 0.73 -22.65
C ARG A 138 -26.86 1.49 -23.51
N ARG A 139 -26.86 2.83 -23.47
CA ARG A 139 -27.74 3.65 -24.34
C ARG A 139 -27.38 3.56 -25.82
N LYS A 140 -26.10 3.39 -26.16
CA LYS A 140 -25.65 3.20 -27.55
C LYS A 140 -25.88 1.78 -28.05
N TRP A 141 -25.80 0.78 -27.17
CA TRP A 141 -26.15 -0.60 -27.50
C TRP A 141 -27.60 -0.75 -27.93
N THR A 142 -28.56 -0.04 -27.31
CA THR A 142 -29.97 -0.06 -27.72
C THR A 142 -30.18 0.56 -29.11
N ALA A 143 -29.45 1.64 -29.43
CA ALA A 143 -29.52 2.28 -30.75
C ALA A 143 -28.90 1.42 -31.86
N LEU A 144 -27.80 0.71 -31.58
CA LEU A 144 -27.17 -0.22 -32.52
C LEU A 144 -27.98 -1.50 -32.73
N THR A 145 -28.69 -1.98 -31.71
CA THR A 145 -29.60 -3.14 -31.86
C THR A 145 -30.90 -2.79 -32.58
N LEU A 146 -31.42 -1.56 -32.42
CA LEU A 146 -32.57 -1.05 -33.20
C LEU A 146 -32.21 -0.75 -34.67
N ALA A 147 -31.01 -0.23 -34.94
CA ALA A 147 -30.51 -0.03 -36.30
C ALA A 147 -30.16 -1.35 -37.02
N ALA A 148 -29.93 -2.44 -36.29
CA ALA A 148 -29.72 -3.77 -36.83
C ALA A 148 -31.02 -4.56 -37.08
N THR A 149 -32.18 -4.01 -36.70
CA THR A 149 -33.49 -4.59 -37.05
C THR A 149 -34.00 -4.07 -38.40
N PRO A 150 -34.68 -4.90 -39.22
CA PRO A 150 -35.12 -4.56 -40.59
C PRO A 150 -36.05 -3.33 -40.73
N ALA A 151 -36.51 -2.75 -39.63
CA ALA A 151 -37.38 -1.57 -39.61
C ALA A 151 -36.63 -0.23 -39.73
N GLY A 152 -35.29 -0.23 -39.70
CA GLY A 152 -34.45 0.99 -39.84
C GLY A 152 -34.17 1.42 -41.28
N GLU A 153 -34.56 0.64 -42.29
CA GLU A 153 -34.34 0.96 -43.72
C GLU A 153 -35.43 1.85 -44.36
N GLN A 154 -36.47 2.24 -43.61
CA GLN A 154 -37.63 3.00 -44.16
C GLN A 154 -37.86 4.39 -43.54
N LEU A 155 -36.86 4.99 -42.88
CA LEU A 155 -36.86 6.41 -42.49
C LEU A 155 -35.59 7.10 -43.00
#